data_AF-A0A432QYV0-F1
#
_entry.id   AF-A0A432QYV0-F1
#
_cell.length_a   1.000
_cell.length_b   1.000
_cell.length_c   1.000
_cell.angle_alpha   90.00
_cell.angle_beta   90.00
_cell.angle_gamma   90.00
#
_symmetry.space_group_name_H-M   'P 1'
#
loop_
_entity.id
_entity.type
_entity.pdbx_description
1 polymer ?
#
loop_
_entity_poly.entity_id
_entity_poly.type
_entity_poly.pdbx_seq_one_letter_code
_entity_poly.pdbx_strand_id
1 'polypeptide(L)' 'MGWRVASLELGKQLLNVGVAGLVFAFIQPLVHGELTVEKAIWAVIWYAVFTSIGVFLIAFGSRDER' A
#
# COMPACT_ATOMS: atom_id res chain seq x y z
N MET A 1 -5.29 17.08 18.14
CA MET A 1 -4.08 16.24 18.24
C MET A 1 -4.32 14.78 17.82
N GLY A 2 -5.30 14.04 18.35
CA GLY A 2 -5.45 12.60 18.07
C GLY A 2 -5.65 12.20 16.59
N TRP A 3 -6.52 12.91 15.85
CA TRP A 3 -6.89 12.53 14.48
C TRP A 3 -5.72 12.56 13.48
N ARG A 4 -4.77 13.50 13.63
CA ARG A 4 -3.63 13.62 12.72
C ARG A 4 -2.57 12.55 12.96
N VAL A 5 -2.29 12.23 14.23
CA VAL A 5 -1.42 11.10 14.61
C VAL A 5 -2.03 9.77 14.16
N ALA A 6 -3.35 9.62 14.32
CA ALA A 6 -4.06 8.46 13.79
C ALA A 6 -3.94 8.36 12.26
N SER A 7 -4.07 9.47 11.51
CA SER A 7 -3.84 9.47 10.07
C SER A 7 -2.41 9.08 9.68
N LEU A 8 -1.40 9.53 10.43
CA LEU A 8 0.00 9.18 10.19
C LEU A 8 0.24 7.67 10.36
N GLU A 9 -0.22 7.10 11.48
CA GLU A 9 -0.08 5.67 11.77
C GLU A 9 -0.88 4.81 10.78
N LEU A 10 -2.11 5.22 10.44
CA LEU A 10 -2.91 4.56 9.42
C LEU A 10 -2.22 4.57 8.05
N GLY A 11 -1.61 5.68 7.67
CA GLY A 11 -0.86 5.77 6.42
C GLY A 11 0.34 4.81 6.37
N LYS A 12 1.11 4.71 7.47
CA LYS A 12 2.22 3.74 7.60
C LYS A 12 1.72 2.29 7.50
N GLN A 13 0.63 1.97 8.19
CA GLN A 13 0.01 0.64 8.13
C GLN A 13 -0.49 0.33 6.72
N LEU A 14 -1.11 1.30 6.04
CA LEU A 14 -1.61 1.14 4.68
C LEU A 14 -0.49 0.87 3.68
N LEU A 15 0.68 1.50 3.83
CA LEU A 15 1.88 1.18 3.05
C LEU A 15 2.34 -0.26 3.27
N ASN A 16 2.36 -0.72 4.52
CA ASN A 16 2.70 -2.12 4.82
C ASN A 16 1.69 -3.11 4.20
N VAL A 17 0.40 -2.79 4.25
CA VAL A 17 -0.64 -3.58 3.58
C VAL A 17 -0.44 -3.59 2.07
N GLY A 18 -0.10 -2.44 1.47
CA GLY A 18 0.23 -2.34 0.05
C GLY A 18 1.39 -3.25 -0.33
N VAL A 19 2.50 -3.21 0.41
CA VAL A 19 3.67 -4.07 0.15
C VAL A 19 3.33 -5.55 0.35
N ALA A 20 2.67 -5.90 1.45
CA ALA A 20 2.27 -7.28 1.71
C ALA A 20 1.34 -7.81 0.61
N GLY A 21 0.33 -7.02 0.22
CA GLY A 21 -0.58 -7.36 -0.86
C GLY A 21 0.13 -7.54 -2.20
N LEU A 22 1.12 -6.69 -2.53
CA LEU A 22 1.94 -6.85 -3.73
C LEU A 22 2.73 -8.17 -3.70
N VAL A 23 3.37 -8.48 -2.57
CA VAL A 23 4.11 -9.74 -2.39
C VAL A 23 3.18 -10.95 -2.58
N PHE A 24 2.02 -10.97 -1.94
CA PHE A 24 1.05 -12.06 -2.12
C PHE A 24 0.50 -12.14 -3.55
N ALA A 25 0.22 -11.00 -4.18
CA ALA A 25 -0.30 -10.94 -5.55
C ALA A 25 0.68 -11.47 -6.60
N PHE A 26 1.99 -11.48 -6.31
CA PHE A 26 2.99 -12.11 -7.17
C PHE A 26 3.33 -13.54 -6.75
N ILE A 27 3.50 -13.80 -5.45
CA ILE A 27 3.88 -15.13 -4.95
C ILE A 27 2.76 -16.15 -5.19
N GLN A 28 1.49 -15.81 -4.92
CA GLN A 28 0.41 -16.79 -5.08
C GLN A 28 0.26 -17.27 -6.53
N PRO A 29 0.16 -16.40 -7.55
CA PRO A 29 0.08 -16.87 -8.93
C PRO A 29 1.37 -17.55 -9.40
N LEU A 30 2.54 -17.15 -8.89
CA LEU A 30 3.80 -17.80 -9.22
C LEU A 30 3.85 -19.25 -8.72
N VAL A 31 3.44 -19.49 -7.47
CA VAL A 31 3.41 -20.84 -6.86
C VAL A 31 2.41 -21.77 -7.57
N HIS A 32 1.30 -21.23 -8.08
CA HIS A 32 0.30 -21.99 -8.82
C HIS A 32 0.57 -22.07 -10.33
N GLY A 33 1.64 -21.44 -10.84
CA GLY A 33 1.95 -21.39 -12.28
C GLY A 33 0.97 -20.55 -13.10
N GLU A 34 0.21 -19.67 -12.47
CA GLU A 34 -0.83 -18.85 -13.09
C GLU A 34 -0.46 -17.36 -13.21
N LEU A 35 0.84 -17.03 -13.10
CA LEU A 35 1.31 -15.65 -13.22
C LEU A 35 1.20 -15.19 -14.67
N THR A 36 0.19 -14.37 -14.95
CA THR A 36 0.00 -13.72 -16.25
C THR A 36 0.39 -12.25 -16.19
N VAL A 37 0.71 -11.67 -17.35
CA VAL A 37 1.00 -10.23 -17.47
C VAL A 37 -0.17 -9.39 -16.96
N GLU A 38 -1.40 -9.82 -17.23
CA GLU A 38 -2.61 -9.16 -16.73
C GLU A 38 -2.67 -9.10 -15.20
N LYS A 39 -2.44 -10.23 -14.51
CA LYS A 39 -2.41 -10.27 -13.04
C LYS A 39 -1.30 -9.39 -12.47
N ALA A 40 -0.13 -9.38 -13.12
CA ALA A 40 0.98 -8.52 -12.72
C ALA A 40 0.65 -7.02 -12.86
N ILE A 41 0.01 -6.61 -13.96
CA ILE A 41 -0.45 -5.23 -14.16
C ILE A 41 -1.46 -4.83 -13.07
N TRP A 42 -2.45 -5.69 -12.79
CA TRP A 42 -3.43 -5.44 -11.73
C TRP A 42 -2.78 -5.29 -10.35
N ALA A 43 -1.80 -6.14 -10.02
CA ALA A 43 -1.06 -6.06 -8.77
C ALA A 43 -0.31 -4.73 -8.63
N VAL A 44 0.32 -4.26 -9.71
CA VAL A 44 1.05 -2.98 -9.74
C VAL A 44 0.11 -1.79 -9.60
N ILE A 45 -1.02 -1.79 -10.32
CA ILE A 45 -2.04 -0.73 -10.22
C ILE A 45 -2.59 -0.68 -8.80
N TRP A 46 -2.96 -1.83 -8.24
CA TRP A 46 -3.46 -1.93 -6.87
C TRP A 46 -2.45 -1.38 -5.86
N TYR A 47 -1.17 -1.76 -5.97
CA TYR A 47 -0.11 -1.23 -5.12
C TYR A 47 0.07 0.28 -5.26
N ALA A 48 0.02 0.82 -6.49
CA ALA A 48 0.15 2.25 -6.75
C ALA A 48 -0.98 3.04 -6.06
N VAL A 49 -2.21 2.53 -6.08
CA VAL A 49 -3.36 3.15 -5.39
C VAL A 49 -3.15 3.15 -3.87
N PHE A 50 -2.84 1.99 -3.28
CA PHE A 50 -2.62 1.88 -1.83
C PHE A 50 -1.46 2.76 -1.37
N THR A 51 -0.38 2.80 -2.15
CA THR A 51 0.78 3.65 -1.87
C THR A 51 0.42 5.12 -1.94
N SER A 52 -0.33 5.55 -2.95
CA SER A 52 -0.75 6.94 -3.10
C SER A 52 -1.62 7.40 -1.92
N ILE A 53 -2.57 6.56 -1.50
CA ILE A 53 -3.42 6.86 -0.33
C ILE A 53 -2.58 6.88 0.96
N GLY A 54 -1.69 5.91 1.14
CA GLY A 54 -0.82 5.82 2.31
C GLY A 54 0.10 7.03 2.44
N VAL A 55 0.76 7.43 1.35
CA VAL A 55 1.59 8.64 1.28
C VAL A 55 0.77 9.89 1.56
N PHE A 56 -0.43 10.01 1.00
CA PHE A 56 -1.32 11.15 1.27
C PHE A 56 -1.68 11.27 2.75
N LEU A 57 -2.04 10.15 3.39
CA LEU A 57 -2.37 10.10 4.82
C LEU A 57 -1.16 10.49 5.70
N ILE A 58 0.03 9.97 5.38
CA ILE A 58 1.27 10.34 6.07
C ILE A 58 1.55 11.84 5.90
N ALA A 59 1.46 12.37 4.68
CA ALA A 59 1.73 13.79 4.40
C ALA A 59 0.75 14.73 5.11
N PHE A 60 -0.51 14.32 5.25
CA PHE A 60 -1.52 15.07 6.01
C PHE A 60 -1.25 15.06 7.52
N GLY A 61 -0.80 13.90 8.05
CA GLY A 61 -0.48 13.71 9.46
C GLY A 61 0.83 14.38 9.91
N SER A 62 1.85 14.43 9.05
CA SER A 62 3.22 14.88 9.39
C SER A 62 3.44 16.41 9.34
N ARG A 63 2.43 17.20 9.00
CA ARG A 63 2.52 18.68 8.96
C ARG A 63 2.75 19.38 10.32
N ASP A 64 2.71 18.65 11.44
CA ASP A 64 2.79 19.21 12.81
C ASP A 64 3.97 18.65 13.62
N GLU A 65 4.74 17.68 13.10
CA GLU A 65 5.97 17.17 13.74
C GLU A 65 7.21 18.05 13.43
N ARG A 66 7.06 19.10 12.62
CA ARG A 66 8.13 20.07 12.29
C ARG A 66 7.92 21.40 12.98
#